data_AF-A0A131YPI1-F1
#
_entry.id   AF-A0A131YPI1-F1
#
_cell.length_a   1.000
_cell.length_b   1.000
_cell.length_c   1.000
_cell.angle_alpha   90.00
_cell.angle_beta   90.00
_cell.angle_gamma   90.00
#
_symmetry.space_group_name_H-M   'P 1'
#
loop_
_entity.id
_entity.type
_entity.pdbx_description
1 polymer ?
#
loop_
_entity_poly.entity_id
_entity_poly.type
_entity_poly.pdbx_seq_one_letter_code
_entity_poly.pdbx_strand_id
1 'polypeptide(L)'
;MLAFSGITHFFIVAAEDRPIEVNAYVLYDFTNNQQNELKRYHGDGPSSYFSTLFQKVQQRFLELTVNIKIMVKEVSAVDNMTFYETTQSKDNVVDREKTLKNLEEYWKRKNLGKHAVIYLFVSN
;
A
#
# COMPACT_ATOMS: atom_id res chain seq x y z
N MET A 1 10.58 -11.18 15.89
CA MET A 1 9.30 -11.28 15.17
C MET A 1 8.64 -9.90 15.24
N LEU A 2 8.80 -9.07 14.20
CA LEU A 2 8.15 -7.76 14.18
C LEU A 2 6.69 -7.98 13.76
N ALA A 3 5.82 -8.13 14.77
CA ALA A 3 4.39 -7.98 14.60
C ALA A 3 4.12 -6.51 14.27
N PHE A 4 3.86 -6.22 12.99
CA PHE A 4 3.42 -4.89 12.58
C PHE A 4 1.95 -4.76 12.94
N SER A 5 1.66 -4.28 14.15
CA SER A 5 0.31 -3.88 14.54
C SER A 5 -0.11 -2.68 13.68
N GLY A 6 -0.93 -2.92 12.66
CA GLY A 6 -1.54 -1.85 11.86
C GLY A 6 -1.90 -2.22 10.42
N ILE A 7 -1.19 -3.15 9.78
CA ILE A 7 -1.53 -3.58 8.42
C ILE A 7 -2.45 -4.79 8.51
N THR A 8 -3.76 -4.56 8.42
CA THR A 8 -4.77 -5.62 8.51
C THR A 8 -5.13 -6.23 7.16
N HIS A 9 -4.91 -5.52 6.04
CA HIS A 9 -5.30 -5.96 4.70
C HIS A 9 -4.35 -5.43 3.62
N PHE A 10 -4.15 -6.19 2.55
CA PHE A 10 -3.49 -5.74 1.32
C PHE A 10 -4.27 -6.23 0.10
N PHE A 11 -4.31 -5.42 -0.96
CA PHE A 11 -4.98 -5.74 -2.22
C PHE A 11 -4.00 -5.62 -3.39
N ILE A 12 -4.16 -6.48 -4.39
CA ILE A 12 -3.29 -6.54 -5.58
C ILE A 12 -4.19 -6.64 -6.82
N VAL A 13 -3.92 -5.81 -7.82
CA VAL A 13 -4.45 -5.96 -9.20
C VAL A 13 -3.24 -6.01 -10.13
N ALA A 14 -3.15 -7.02 -10.99
CA ALA A 14 -2.02 -7.24 -11.89
C ALA A 14 -2.50 -7.55 -13.32
N ALA A 15 -1.74 -7.12 -14.33
CA ALA A 15 -1.96 -7.50 -15.73
C ALA A 15 -1.50 -8.96 -15.99
N GLU A 16 -2.16 -9.67 -16.93
CA GLU A 16 -2.00 -11.12 -17.16
C GLU A 16 -0.60 -11.55 -17.69
N ASP A 17 0.22 -10.63 -18.19
CA ASP A 17 1.54 -10.95 -18.73
C ASP A 17 2.65 -10.70 -17.71
N ARG A 18 3.27 -11.80 -17.24
CA ARG A 18 4.30 -11.88 -16.19
C ARG A 18 5.49 -10.94 -16.47
N PRO A 19 5.65 -9.81 -15.77
CA PRO A 19 6.90 -9.10 -15.82
C PRO A 19 7.77 -9.57 -14.65
N ILE A 20 9.03 -9.90 -14.97
CA ILE A 20 10.11 -10.09 -13.99
C ILE A 20 10.26 -8.83 -13.11
N GLU A 21 9.81 -7.66 -13.60
CA GLU A 21 9.81 -6.38 -12.88
C GLU A 21 8.43 -5.70 -12.84
N VAL A 22 7.90 -5.46 -11.65
CA VAL A 22 6.59 -4.83 -11.43
C VAL A 22 6.78 -3.39 -10.97
N ASN A 23 6.38 -2.43 -11.81
CA ASN A 23 6.37 -1.01 -11.44
C ASN A 23 5.21 -0.72 -10.49
N ALA A 24 5.52 -0.42 -9.24
CA ALA A 24 4.55 -0.18 -8.18
C ALA A 24 4.39 1.32 -7.89
N TYR A 25 3.15 1.73 -7.62
CA TYR A 25 2.83 2.99 -6.94
C TYR A 25 2.29 2.64 -5.55
N VAL A 26 2.93 3.14 -4.51
CA VAL A 26 2.44 3.04 -3.14
C VAL A 26 1.64 4.29 -2.76
N LEU A 27 0.38 4.09 -2.37
CA LEU A 27 -0.48 5.08 -1.76
C LEU A 27 -0.63 4.76 -0.27
N TYR A 28 -0.76 5.79 0.55
CA TYR A 28 -1.12 5.63 1.96
C TYR A 28 -2.20 6.61 2.37
N ASP A 29 -3.20 6.11 3.09
CA ASP A 29 -4.32 6.88 3.64
C ASP A 29 -4.19 6.90 5.16
N PHE A 30 -3.28 7.76 5.63
CA PHE A 30 -2.92 7.88 7.04
C PHE A 30 -3.33 9.24 7.58
N THR A 31 -3.83 9.24 8.81
CA THR A 31 -4.10 10.49 9.55
C THR A 31 -2.82 11.30 9.75
N ASN A 32 -2.96 12.61 9.96
CA ASN A 32 -1.82 13.50 10.24
C ASN A 32 -0.93 13.00 11.39
N ASN A 33 -1.52 12.40 12.43
CA ASN A 33 -0.77 11.85 13.56
C ASN A 33 0.11 10.67 13.13
N GLN A 34 -0.45 9.72 12.37
CA GLN A 34 0.28 8.55 11.86
C GLN A 34 1.41 8.96 10.89
N GLN A 35 1.18 9.98 10.05
CA GLN A 35 2.24 10.51 9.19
C GLN A 35 3.39 11.11 9.99
N ASN A 36 3.10 11.79 11.10
CA ASN A 36 4.11 12.36 12.00
C ASN A 36 4.88 11.27 12.74
N GLU A 37 4.23 10.18 13.16
CA GLU A 37 4.90 9.03 13.75
C GLU A 37 5.88 8.38 12.76
N LEU A 38 5.47 8.15 11.51
CA LEU A 38 6.36 7.62 10.48
C LEU A 38 7.59 8.51 10.26
N LYS A 39 7.41 9.83 10.22
CA LYS A 39 8.54 10.77 10.13
C LYS A 39 9.46 10.66 11.35
N ARG A 40 8.90 10.54 12.55
CA ARG A 40 9.66 10.43 13.80
C ARG A 40 10.51 9.15 13.86
N TYR A 41 9.97 8.02 13.40
CA TYR A 41 10.66 6.72 13.47
C TYR A 41 11.56 6.44 12.27
N HIS A 42 11.26 7.00 11.10
CA HIS A 42 11.96 6.69 9.85
C HIS A 42 12.74 7.88 9.26
N GLY A 43 12.80 9.01 9.96
CA GLY A 43 13.64 10.19 9.65
C GLY A 43 13.23 10.92 8.35
N ASP A 44 13.32 10.21 7.24
CA ASP A 44 13.08 10.66 5.86
C ASP A 44 11.61 10.55 5.44
N GLY A 45 10.72 10.16 6.37
CA GLY A 45 9.28 10.07 6.15
C GLY A 45 8.82 8.84 5.35
N PRO A 46 7.59 8.89 4.79
CA PRO A 46 6.92 7.72 4.22
C PRO A 46 7.66 7.03 3.07
N SER A 47 8.35 7.76 2.21
CA SER A 47 9.08 7.16 1.08
C SER A 47 10.21 6.23 1.53
N SER A 48 10.97 6.61 2.56
CA SER A 48 12.05 5.77 3.11
C SER A 48 11.49 4.55 3.86
N TYR A 49 10.38 4.74 4.57
CA TYR A 49 9.64 3.63 5.20
C TYR A 49 9.22 2.58 4.17
N PHE A 50 8.52 2.99 3.11
CA PHE A 50 8.05 2.05 2.09
C PHE A 50 9.20 1.44 1.29
N SER A 51 10.27 2.20 1.00
CA SER A 51 11.48 1.64 0.39
C SER A 51 12.05 0.49 1.24
N THR A 52 12.20 0.70 2.55
CA THR A 52 12.68 -0.33 3.49
C THR A 52 11.73 -1.54 3.56
N LEU A 53 10.41 -1.30 3.56
CA LEU A 53 9.41 -2.36 3.55
C LEU A 53 9.54 -3.24 2.30
N PHE A 54 9.60 -2.63 1.12
CA PHE A 54 9.67 -3.36 -0.15
C PHE A 54 11.04 -4.05 -0.35
N GLN A 55 12.13 -3.54 0.23
CA GLN A 55 13.41 -4.27 0.29
C GLN A 55 13.26 -5.58 1.08
N LYS A 56 12.55 -5.58 2.21
CA LYS A 56 12.28 -6.80 2.99
C LYS A 56 11.38 -7.77 2.24
N VAL A 57 10.36 -7.26 1.53
CA VAL A 57 9.52 -8.09 0.65
C VAL A 57 10.37 -8.74 -0.44
N GLN A 58 11.25 -7.98 -1.07
CA GLN A 58 12.15 -8.50 -2.11
C GLN A 58 13.11 -9.57 -1.56
N GLN A 59 13.67 -9.36 -0.36
CA GLN A 59 14.48 -10.37 0.32
C GLN A 59 13.70 -11.66 0.55
N ARG A 60 12.44 -11.55 1.00
CA ARG A 60 11.59 -12.73 1.21
C ARG A 60 11.25 -13.45 -0.10
N PHE A 61 11.06 -12.72 -1.19
CA PHE A 61 10.84 -13.31 -2.51
C PHE A 61 12.06 -14.10 -2.97
N LEU A 62 13.26 -13.58 -2.76
CA LEU A 62 14.51 -14.28 -3.07
C LEU A 62 14.65 -15.58 -2.27
N GLU A 63 14.37 -15.57 -0.96
CA GLU A 63 14.38 -16.76 -0.11
C GLU A 63 13.38 -17.83 -0.58
N LEU A 64 12.23 -17.40 -1.10
CA LEU A 64 11.18 -18.28 -1.61
C LEU A 64 11.35 -18.62 -3.09
N THR A 65 12.45 -18.19 -3.73
CA THR A 65 12.70 -18.38 -5.17
C THR A 65 11.58 -17.81 -6.06
N VAL A 66 10.90 -16.76 -5.59
CA VAL A 66 9.89 -16.03 -6.36
C VAL A 66 10.62 -15.06 -7.28
N ASN A 67 10.55 -15.31 -8.60
CA ASN A 67 11.21 -14.49 -9.61
C ASN A 67 10.36 -13.26 -10.01
N ILE A 68 10.07 -12.41 -9.02
CA ILE A 68 9.36 -11.14 -9.20
C ILE A 68 10.18 -10.05 -8.51
N LYS A 69 10.42 -8.94 -9.20
CA LYS A 69 11.09 -7.76 -8.66
C LYS A 69 10.11 -6.61 -8.57
N ILE A 70 9.86 -6.11 -7.36
CA ILE A 70 8.95 -4.97 -7.17
C ILE A 70 9.76 -3.67 -7.19
N MET A 71 9.46 -2.81 -8.15
CA MET A 71 10.08 -1.49 -8.31
C MET A 71 9.11 -0.42 -7.83
N VAL A 72 9.26 0.06 -6.60
CA VAL A 72 8.49 1.20 -6.09
C VAL A 72 8.95 2.46 -6.82
N LYS A 73 8.10 3.00 -7.70
CA LYS A 73 8.41 4.18 -8.51
C LYS A 73 7.94 5.47 -7.87
N GLU A 74 6.79 5.42 -7.21
CA GLU A 74 6.15 6.58 -6.58
C GLU A 74 5.53 6.17 -5.24
N VAL A 75 5.55 7.11 -4.29
CA VAL A 75 4.95 6.99 -2.96
C VAL A 75 4.17 8.28 -2.70
N SER A 76 2.89 8.21 -2.32
CA SER A 76 2.09 9.41 -2.08
C SER A 76 1.01 9.22 -1.01
N ALA A 77 0.73 10.30 -0.28
CA ALA A 77 -0.43 10.39 0.59
C ALA A 77 -1.69 10.54 -0.26
N VAL A 78 -2.77 9.93 0.19
CA VAL A 78 -4.13 10.15 -0.33
C VAL A 78 -5.08 10.34 0.83
N ASP A 79 -6.07 11.20 0.64
CA ASP A 79 -7.12 11.42 1.64
C ASP A 79 -8.42 10.77 1.17
N ASN A 80 -9.16 10.18 2.11
CA ASN A 80 -10.50 9.61 1.88
C ASN A 80 -10.51 8.53 0.78
N MET A 81 -9.45 7.72 0.71
CA MET A 81 -9.42 6.59 -0.20
C MET A 81 -10.16 5.39 0.42
N THR A 82 -10.12 5.30 1.75
CA THR A 82 -10.61 4.18 2.54
C THR A 82 -12.01 4.45 3.07
N PHE A 83 -12.91 3.49 2.84
CA PHE A 83 -14.24 3.50 3.42
C PHE A 83 -14.28 2.56 4.62
N TYR A 84 -15.04 2.93 5.65
CA TYR A 84 -15.21 2.12 6.86
C TYR A 84 -16.68 1.79 7.07
N GLU A 85 -16.96 0.53 7.41
CA GLU A 85 -18.24 0.10 7.94
C GLU A 85 -18.20 0.22 9.46
N THR A 86 -19.24 0.85 10.03
CA THR A 86 -19.43 0.89 11.48
C THR A 86 -20.02 -0.45 11.89
N THR A 87 -19.23 -1.28 12.57
CA THR A 87 -19.75 -2.50 13.20
C THR A 87 -20.40 -2.17 14.54
N GLN A 88 -21.20 -3.08 15.11
CA GLN A 88 -21.81 -2.87 16.44
C GLN A 88 -20.76 -2.84 17.57
N SER A 89 -19.55 -3.33 17.32
CA SER A 89 -18.34 -3.05 18.09
C SER A 89 -17.76 -1.70 17.67
N LYS A 90 -17.24 -0.91 18.62
CA LYS A 90 -16.67 0.45 18.40
C LYS A 90 -15.47 0.52 17.43
N ASP A 91 -15.15 -0.56 16.74
CA ASP A 91 -14.07 -0.65 15.79
C ASP A 91 -14.62 -0.49 14.37
N ASN A 92 -14.12 0.55 13.69
CA ASN A 92 -14.36 0.77 12.28
C ASN A 92 -13.62 -0.32 11.49
N VAL A 93 -14.36 -1.07 10.68
CA VAL A 93 -13.77 -2.08 9.78
C VAL A 93 -13.71 -1.51 8.38
N VAL A 94 -12.60 -1.69 7.67
CA VAL A 94 -12.48 -1.23 6.27
C VAL A 94 -13.50 -1.96 5.39
N ASP A 95 -14.35 -1.18 4.72
CA ASP A 95 -15.20 -1.64 3.62
C ASP A 95 -14.32 -1.94 2.41
N ARG A 96 -13.94 -3.21 2.27
CA ARG A 96 -12.98 -3.65 1.26
C ARG A 96 -13.49 -3.40 -0.15
N GLU A 97 -14.75 -3.69 -0.42
CA GLU A 97 -15.33 -3.58 -1.76
C GLU A 97 -15.43 -2.12 -2.20
N LYS A 98 -15.95 -1.24 -1.34
CA LYS A 98 -16.04 0.20 -1.67
C LYS A 98 -14.66 0.83 -1.81
N THR A 99 -13.71 0.46 -0.94
CA THR A 99 -12.33 0.97 -0.99
C THR A 99 -11.63 0.54 -2.28
N LEU A 100 -11.76 -0.73 -2.68
CA LEU A 100 -11.21 -1.23 -3.95
C LEU A 100 -11.82 -0.50 -5.16
N LYS A 101 -13.14 -0.37 -5.21
CA LYS A 101 -13.81 0.33 -6.30
C LYS A 101 -13.33 1.78 -6.43
N ASN A 102 -13.20 2.49 -5.32
CA ASN A 102 -12.70 3.86 -5.30
C ASN A 102 -11.23 3.95 -5.76
N LEU A 103 -10.39 2.99 -5.35
CA LEU A 103 -9.00 2.90 -5.79
C LEU A 103 -8.88 2.65 -7.30
N GLU A 104 -9.72 1.77 -7.87
CA GLU A 104 -9.79 1.53 -9.31
C GLU A 104 -10.23 2.78 -10.08
N GLU A 105 -11.24 3.50 -9.59
CA GLU A 105 -11.68 4.76 -10.17
C GLU A 105 -10.59 5.83 -10.09
N TYR A 106 -9.88 5.92 -8.96
CA TYR A 106 -8.73 6.81 -8.79
C TYR A 106 -7.62 6.49 -9.80
N TRP A 107 -7.28 5.20 -9.98
CA TRP A 107 -6.29 4.76 -10.97
C TRP A 107 -6.66 5.26 -12.37
N LYS A 108 -7.89 5.00 -12.81
CA LYS A 108 -8.39 5.42 -14.12
C LYS A 108 -8.36 6.94 -14.27
N ARG A 109 -8.86 7.69 -13.28
CA ARG A 109 -8.91 9.16 -13.29
C ARG A 109 -7.55 9.83 -13.35
N LYS A 110 -6.56 9.31 -12.63
CA LYS A 110 -5.20 9.86 -12.58
C LYS A 110 -4.31 9.38 -13.72
N ASN A 111 -4.86 8.57 -14.63
CA ASN A 111 -4.13 7.97 -15.74
C ASN A 111 -2.82 7.29 -15.29
N LEU A 112 -2.88 6.55 -14.18
CA LEU A 112 -1.70 5.87 -13.61
C LEU A 112 -1.38 4.56 -14.34
N GLY A 113 -1.81 4.40 -15.59
CA GLY A 113 -1.62 3.18 -16.40
C GLY A 113 -0.17 2.81 -16.68
N LYS A 114 0.79 3.70 -16.38
CA LYS A 114 2.23 3.43 -16.40
C LYS A 114 2.70 2.53 -15.23
N HIS A 115 1.90 2.41 -14.17
CA HIS A 115 2.19 1.55 -13.03
C HIS A 115 1.44 0.23 -13.20
N ALA A 116 2.15 -0.89 -13.05
CA ALA A 116 1.59 -2.22 -13.18
C ALA A 116 0.75 -2.63 -11.96
N VAL A 117 1.07 -2.08 -10.79
CA VAL A 117 0.37 -2.34 -9.52
C VAL A 117 0.28 -1.04 -8.71
N ILE A 118 -0.85 -0.85 -8.03
CA ILE A 118 -1.02 0.18 -6.99
C ILE A 118 -1.27 -0.52 -5.65
N TYR A 119 -0.48 -0.17 -4.63
CA TYR A 119 -0.69 -0.62 -3.26
C TYR A 119 -1.32 0.51 -2.46
N LEU A 120 -2.43 0.24 -1.76
CA LEU A 120 -2.99 1.18 -0.79
C LEU A 120 -2.74 0.65 0.63
N PHE A 121 -2.00 1.43 1.42
CA PHE A 121 -1.80 1.17 2.84
C PHE A 121 -2.74 2.03 3.66
N VAL A 122 -3.52 1.37 4.50
CA VAL A 122 -4.53 2.00 5.37
C VAL A 122 -4.15 1.69 6.81
N SER A 123 -4.33 2.66 7.70
CA SER A 123 -4.23 2.41 9.14
C SER A 123 -5.64 2.38 9.71
N ASN A 124 -5.89 1.39 10.58
CA ASN A 124 -7.01 1.50 11.53
C ASN A 124 -6.73 2.59 12.57
#